data_AF-A0A0C9UF96-F1
#
_entry.id   AF-A0A0C9UF96-F1
#
_cell.length_a   1.000
_cell.length_b   1.000
_cell.length_c   1.000
_cell.angle_alpha   90.00
_cell.angle_beta   90.00
_cell.angle_gamma   90.00
#
_symmetry.space_group_name_H-M   'P 1'
#
loop_
_entity.id
_entity.type
_entity.pdbx_description
1 polymer ?
#
loop_
_entity_poly.entity_id
_entity_poly.type
_entity_poly.pdbx_seq_one_letter_code
_entity_poly.pdbx_strand_id
1 'polypeptide(L)'
;MLDFDLCLTAIVLARAYVNSQSADAHLVLFQRIFAIAAADTGREVRIRHIHGDGLDTITAYGHRGQAIGWGKFCQSLCQSMAGYCAYEITKPLFALTPSGHLKWCYRYCFSHYTCNVGDLRGYVEEVVRTSMMHLAFAEELPPVIYESIIATIRNGGKKAIDWLKDKESADGWALAAICHPKSKIPLHIWKAAPSTSNGNEQAHRNVNRDGTKLSLLAATMFGEGIDFRQLNGIDILLKHGIHNHDQVQSHFRRAARALIRSEENYRRT
;
A
#
# COMPACT_ATOMS: atom_id res chain seq x y z
N MET A 1 -13.82 -2.47 -30.23
CA MET A 1 -12.67 -2.10 -29.37
C MET A 1 -13.29 -1.49 -28.12
N LEU A 2 -13.62 -2.35 -27.16
CA LEU A 2 -14.25 -1.94 -25.90
C LEU A 2 -13.10 -1.59 -24.96
N ASP A 3 -12.75 -0.31 -24.86
CA ASP A 3 -12.02 0.19 -23.71
C ASP A 3 -12.97 0.07 -22.51
N PHE A 4 -12.90 -1.09 -21.85
CA PHE A 4 -13.40 -1.24 -20.51
C PHE A 4 -12.53 -0.35 -19.61
N ASP A 5 -12.92 0.91 -19.52
CA ASP A 5 -12.59 1.78 -18.40
C ASP A 5 -13.34 1.21 -17.18
N LEU A 6 -12.89 0.03 -16.72
CA LEU A 6 -13.18 -0.55 -15.41
C LEU A 6 -12.57 0.42 -14.42
N CYS A 7 -13.30 1.51 -14.18
CA CYS A 7 -12.99 2.52 -13.19
C CYS A 7 -12.62 1.78 -11.90
N LEU A 8 -11.35 1.90 -11.49
CA LEU A 8 -10.69 1.22 -10.37
C LEU A 8 -11.59 1.04 -9.13
N THR A 9 -12.39 -0.03 -9.11
CA THR A 9 -13.15 -0.41 -7.92
C THR A 9 -12.20 -1.18 -7.02
N ALA A 10 -11.76 -0.56 -5.92
CA ALA A 10 -11.05 -1.28 -4.88
C ALA A 10 -12.01 -2.30 -4.25
N ILE A 11 -11.64 -3.59 -4.31
CA ILE A 11 -12.42 -4.69 -3.72
C ILE A 11 -11.72 -5.14 -2.44
N VAL A 12 -12.48 -5.32 -1.38
CA VAL A 12 -11.96 -5.92 -0.14
C VAL A 12 -11.90 -7.43 -0.35
N LEU A 13 -10.69 -7.98 -0.40
CA LEU A 13 -10.48 -9.44 -0.50
C LEU A 13 -10.80 -10.14 0.82
N ALA A 14 -10.35 -9.56 1.94
CA ALA A 14 -10.53 -10.13 3.27
C ALA A 14 -10.50 -9.05 4.34
N ARG A 15 -11.28 -9.25 5.40
CA ARG A 15 -11.14 -8.54 6.67
C ARG A 15 -10.59 -9.49 7.71
N ALA A 16 -9.61 -9.01 8.46
CA ALA A 16 -8.99 -9.79 9.51
C ALA A 16 -8.89 -8.96 10.79
N TYR A 17 -9.25 -9.60 11.90
CA TYR A 17 -9.11 -9.06 13.23
C TYR A 17 -7.91 -9.73 13.89
N VAL A 18 -6.87 -8.94 14.17
CA VAL A 18 -5.61 -9.43 14.74
C VAL A 18 -5.36 -8.79 16.10
N ASN A 19 -4.90 -9.60 17.05
CA ASN A 19 -4.46 -9.15 18.38
C ASN A 19 -2.93 -9.10 18.51
N SER A 20 -2.21 -9.41 17.44
CA SER A 20 -0.75 -9.37 17.37
C SER A 20 -0.30 -8.63 16.12
N GLN A 21 0.75 -7.83 16.30
CA GLN A 21 1.39 -7.07 15.22
C GLN A 21 2.72 -7.70 14.77
N SER A 22 3.08 -8.89 15.27
CA SER A 22 4.34 -9.54 14.92
C SER A 22 4.38 -9.98 13.45
N ALA A 23 5.58 -10.17 12.92
CA ALA A 23 5.75 -10.69 11.57
C ALA A 23 5.19 -12.11 11.42
N ASP A 24 5.27 -12.94 12.46
CA ASP A 24 4.76 -14.31 12.45
C ASP A 24 3.22 -14.33 12.46
N ALA A 25 2.58 -13.43 13.19
CA ALA A 25 1.14 -13.28 13.15
C ALA A 25 0.66 -12.88 11.74
N HIS A 26 1.37 -11.95 11.09
CA HIS A 26 1.07 -11.55 9.72
C HIS A 26 1.35 -12.66 8.70
N LEU A 27 2.37 -13.49 8.90
CA LEU A 27 2.62 -14.67 8.06
C LEU A 27 1.41 -15.62 8.10
N VAL A 28 0.95 -15.98 9.30
CA VAL A 28 -0.23 -16.84 9.47
C VAL A 28 -1.45 -16.21 8.81
N LEU A 29 -1.63 -14.89 8.98
CA LEU A 29 -2.72 -14.17 8.33
C LEU A 29 -2.68 -14.30 6.81
N PHE A 30 -1.54 -14.02 6.16
CA PHE A 30 -1.42 -14.11 4.71
C PHE A 30 -1.63 -15.54 4.20
N GLN A 31 -1.06 -16.54 4.88
CA GLN A 31 -1.28 -17.96 4.56
C GLN A 31 -2.76 -18.32 4.60
N ARG A 32 -3.50 -17.86 5.61
CA ARG A 32 -4.95 -18.14 5.74
C ARG A 32 -5.78 -17.44 4.67
N ILE A 33 -5.52 -16.16 4.40
CA ILE A 33 -6.22 -15.40 3.35
C ILE A 33 -6.08 -16.10 2.00
N PHE A 34 -4.85 -16.44 1.60
CA PHE A 34 -4.62 -17.04 0.28
C PHE A 34 -4.99 -18.52 0.22
N ALA A 35 -4.96 -19.25 1.34
CA ALA A 35 -5.50 -20.62 1.37
C ALA A 35 -7.02 -20.63 1.15
N ILE A 36 -7.76 -19.70 1.77
CA ILE A 36 -9.21 -19.54 1.54
C ILE A 36 -9.46 -19.15 0.08
N ALA A 37 -8.77 -18.12 -0.42
CA ALA A 37 -8.91 -17.70 -1.81
C ALA A 37 -8.60 -18.83 -2.81
N ALA A 38 -7.60 -19.66 -2.54
CA ALA A 38 -7.27 -20.81 -3.36
C ALA A 38 -8.34 -21.91 -3.30
N ALA A 39 -8.92 -22.17 -2.11
CA ALA A 39 -10.02 -23.11 -1.96
C ALA A 39 -11.28 -22.66 -2.72
N ASP A 40 -11.57 -21.36 -2.72
CA ASP A 40 -12.76 -20.80 -3.37
C ASP A 40 -12.60 -20.71 -4.90
N THR A 41 -11.38 -20.40 -5.38
CA THR A 41 -11.14 -20.13 -6.81
C THR A 41 -10.48 -21.29 -7.55
N GLY A 42 -9.96 -22.29 -6.84
CA GLY A 42 -9.12 -23.35 -7.39
C GLY A 42 -7.75 -22.86 -7.90
N ARG A 43 -7.34 -21.64 -7.56
CA ARG A 43 -6.09 -21.02 -8.05
C ARG A 43 -5.24 -20.52 -6.89
N GLU A 44 -3.99 -20.95 -6.86
CA GLU A 44 -3.01 -20.43 -5.90
C GLU A 44 -2.63 -18.99 -6.21
N VAL A 45 -2.25 -18.25 -5.16
CA VAL A 45 -1.72 -16.89 -5.33
C VAL A 45 -0.39 -16.93 -6.07
N ARG A 46 -0.27 -16.07 -7.07
CA ARG A 46 0.97 -15.88 -7.82
C ARG A 46 1.45 -14.45 -7.62
N ILE A 47 2.76 -14.31 -7.50
CA ILE A 47 3.47 -13.04 -7.30
C ILE A 47 4.47 -12.93 -8.44
N ARG A 48 4.44 -11.81 -9.18
CA ARG A 48 5.15 -11.71 -10.46
C ARG A 48 6.63 -11.96 -10.34
N HIS A 49 7.31 -11.40 -9.34
CA HIS A 49 8.76 -11.60 -9.19
C HIS A 49 9.16 -13.05 -8.90
N ILE A 50 8.24 -13.84 -8.34
CA ILE A 50 8.44 -15.26 -8.02
C ILE A 50 8.04 -16.16 -9.19
N HIS A 51 6.88 -15.88 -9.79
CA HIS A 51 6.18 -16.80 -10.69
C HIS A 51 6.16 -16.36 -12.16
N GLY A 52 6.54 -15.11 -12.45
CA GLY A 52 6.46 -14.48 -13.78
C GLY A 52 5.15 -13.73 -14.04
N ASP A 53 4.13 -13.92 -13.20
CA ASP A 53 2.78 -13.37 -13.32
C ASP A 53 2.08 -13.23 -11.94
N GLY A 54 0.88 -12.65 -11.94
CA GLY A 54 0.07 -12.45 -10.72
C GLY A 54 0.25 -11.06 -10.12
N LEU A 55 0.34 -10.98 -8.80
CA LEU A 55 0.46 -9.72 -8.06
C LEU A 55 1.80 -9.03 -8.35
N ASP A 56 1.73 -7.78 -8.80
CA ASP A 56 2.91 -7.00 -9.22
C ASP A 56 3.54 -6.24 -8.06
N THR A 57 2.70 -5.58 -7.25
CA THR A 57 3.16 -4.76 -6.13
C THR A 57 2.22 -4.85 -4.94
N ILE A 58 2.78 -4.63 -3.76
CA ILE A 58 2.06 -4.49 -2.49
C ILE A 58 2.33 -3.09 -1.97
N THR A 59 1.29 -2.26 -1.98
CA THR A 59 1.35 -0.90 -1.44
C THR A 59 0.78 -0.88 -0.04
N ALA A 60 1.58 -0.47 0.95
CA ALA A 60 1.17 -0.46 2.35
C ALA A 60 1.81 0.68 3.15
N TYR A 61 1.28 0.94 4.35
CA TYR A 61 1.64 2.09 5.18
C TYR A 61 3.00 1.95 5.90
N GLY A 62 3.73 0.85 5.68
CA GLY A 62 5.10 0.69 6.14
C GLY A 62 5.27 0.04 7.52
N HIS A 63 4.23 -0.57 8.08
CA HIS A 63 4.37 -1.29 9.34
C HIS A 63 5.30 -2.49 9.19
N ARG A 64 6.35 -2.52 10.02
CA ARG A 64 7.44 -3.50 9.91
C ARG A 64 6.94 -4.94 10.06
N GLY A 65 6.05 -5.23 11.00
CA GLY A 65 5.50 -6.56 11.19
C GLY A 65 4.73 -7.06 9.96
N GLN A 66 3.93 -6.17 9.34
CA GLN A 66 3.16 -6.51 8.14
C GLN A 66 4.09 -6.75 6.95
N ALA A 67 5.04 -5.85 6.72
CA ALA A 67 5.99 -5.95 5.62
C ALA A 67 6.85 -7.22 5.74
N ILE A 68 7.46 -7.48 6.90
CA ILE A 68 8.29 -8.68 7.08
C ILE A 68 7.43 -9.95 7.04
N GLY A 69 6.21 -9.93 7.57
CA GLY A 69 5.26 -11.05 7.44
C GLY A 69 4.94 -11.37 5.97
N TRP A 70 4.78 -10.34 5.13
CA TRP A 70 4.61 -10.51 3.69
C TRP A 70 5.87 -11.10 3.05
N GLY A 71 7.05 -10.61 3.42
CA GLY A 71 8.33 -11.16 2.96
C GLY A 71 8.51 -12.64 3.32
N LYS A 72 8.11 -13.05 4.53
CA LYS A 72 8.10 -14.45 4.96
C LYS A 72 7.10 -15.28 4.15
N PHE A 73 5.94 -14.71 3.84
CA PHE A 73 4.95 -15.37 3.00
C PHE A 73 5.50 -15.62 1.59
N CYS A 74 6.09 -14.60 0.94
CA CYS A 74 6.81 -14.75 -0.33
C CYS A 74 7.87 -15.85 -0.28
N GLN A 75 8.67 -15.88 0.80
CA GLN A 75 9.70 -16.90 0.98
C GLN A 75 9.09 -18.31 1.05
N SER A 76 7.96 -18.48 1.74
CA SER A 76 7.27 -19.77 1.84
C SER A 76 6.73 -20.27 0.49
N LEU A 77 6.35 -19.37 -0.42
CA LEU A 77 5.87 -19.73 -1.75
C LEU A 77 6.98 -20.31 -2.64
N CYS A 78 8.24 -19.89 -2.43
CA CYS A 78 9.36 -20.27 -3.29
C CYS A 78 10.42 -21.14 -2.63
N GLN A 79 10.18 -21.62 -1.40
CA GLN A 79 11.17 -22.37 -0.63
C GLN A 79 11.55 -23.71 -1.30
N SER A 80 10.61 -24.35 -2.00
CA SER A 80 10.84 -25.60 -2.75
C SER A 80 11.04 -25.37 -4.26
N MET A 81 11.01 -24.12 -4.73
CA MET A 81 11.10 -23.82 -6.16
C MET A 81 12.56 -23.82 -6.61
N ALA A 82 12.87 -24.63 -7.62
CA ALA A 82 14.06 -24.44 -8.43
C ALA A 82 13.82 -23.27 -9.38
N GLY A 83 14.72 -22.28 -9.39
CA GLY A 83 14.61 -21.15 -10.30
C GLY A 83 15.13 -19.84 -9.72
N TYR A 84 15.06 -18.81 -10.56
CA TYR A 84 15.57 -17.48 -10.29
C TYR A 84 14.44 -16.46 -10.30
N CYS A 85 14.70 -15.29 -9.72
CA CYS A 85 13.75 -14.18 -9.76
C CYS A 85 13.40 -13.83 -11.21
N ALA A 86 12.11 -13.62 -11.49
CA ALA A 86 11.63 -13.26 -12.82
C ALA A 86 12.24 -11.93 -13.34
N TYR A 87 12.71 -11.10 -12.42
CA TYR A 87 13.36 -9.82 -12.73
C TYR A 87 14.90 -9.90 -12.69
N GLU A 88 15.49 -10.90 -12.01
CA GLU A 88 16.95 -11.07 -11.92
C GLU A 88 17.32 -12.57 -11.90
N ILE A 89 17.79 -13.04 -13.05
CA ILE A 89 18.09 -14.45 -13.32
C ILE A 89 19.35 -14.99 -12.62
N THR A 90 20.04 -14.16 -11.83
CA THR A 90 21.28 -14.54 -11.13
C THR A 90 21.04 -14.84 -9.65
N LYS A 91 19.89 -14.43 -9.09
CA LYS A 91 19.53 -14.69 -7.70
C LYS A 91 18.51 -15.83 -7.58
N PRO A 92 18.88 -16.96 -6.98
CA PRO A 92 17.93 -18.05 -6.77
C PRO A 92 16.85 -17.62 -5.78
N LEU A 93 15.59 -17.94 -6.10
CA LEU A 93 14.43 -17.52 -5.31
C LEU A 93 14.48 -18.03 -3.87
N PHE A 94 14.84 -19.30 -3.69
CA PHE A 94 14.92 -19.93 -2.36
C PHE A 94 15.96 -19.28 -1.43
N ALA A 95 16.94 -18.57 -1.98
CA ALA A 95 17.99 -17.89 -1.20
C ALA A 95 17.59 -16.45 -0.80
N LEU A 96 16.45 -15.94 -1.27
CA LEU A 96 15.98 -14.61 -0.89
C LEU A 96 15.49 -14.63 0.57
N THR A 97 15.93 -13.62 1.32
CA THR A 97 15.42 -13.35 2.66
C THR A 97 14.05 -12.68 2.57
N PRO A 98 13.27 -12.64 3.67
CA PRO A 98 12.03 -11.87 3.72
C PRO A 98 12.20 -10.41 3.28
N SER A 99 13.23 -9.71 3.78
CA SER A 99 13.57 -8.34 3.33
C SER A 99 13.95 -8.29 1.86
N GLY A 100 14.64 -9.32 1.35
CA GLY A 100 14.99 -9.44 -0.06
C GLY A 100 13.75 -9.43 -0.94
N HIS A 101 12.74 -10.23 -0.62
CA HIS A 101 11.46 -10.24 -1.36
C HIS A 101 10.76 -8.87 -1.38
N LEU A 102 10.85 -8.10 -0.29
CA LEU A 102 10.22 -6.78 -0.23
C LEU A 102 10.81 -5.80 -1.24
N LYS A 103 12.11 -5.90 -1.56
CA LYS A 103 12.74 -5.05 -2.60
C LYS A 103 12.13 -5.27 -3.99
N TRP A 104 11.53 -6.43 -4.24
CA TRP A 104 10.98 -6.82 -5.55
C TRP A 104 9.50 -6.53 -5.74
N CYS A 105 8.74 -6.27 -4.66
CA CYS A 105 7.29 -6.14 -4.76
C CYS A 105 6.68 -5.14 -3.77
N TYR A 106 7.37 -4.69 -2.73
CA TYR A 106 6.79 -3.83 -1.70
C TYR A 106 7.04 -2.36 -1.99
N ARG A 107 5.99 -1.55 -1.82
CA ARG A 107 6.02 -0.09 -2.01
C ARG A 107 5.35 0.61 -0.83
N TYR A 108 5.93 1.70 -0.37
CA TYR A 108 5.28 2.56 0.61
C TYR A 108 4.09 3.27 -0.04
N CYS A 109 2.98 3.34 0.70
CA CYS A 109 1.94 4.31 0.39
C CYS A 109 2.51 5.73 0.55
N PHE A 110 2.50 6.51 -0.52
CA PHE A 110 3.01 7.88 -0.54
C PHE A 110 2.26 8.81 0.43
N SER A 111 0.94 8.68 0.54
CA SER A 111 0.15 9.47 1.51
C SER A 111 0.61 9.21 2.94
N HIS A 112 0.69 7.96 3.37
CA HIS A 112 1.18 7.61 4.71
C HIS A 112 2.63 8.02 4.93
N TYR A 113 3.49 7.84 3.93
CA TYR A 113 4.87 8.27 4.01
C TYR A 113 4.99 9.79 4.25
N THR A 114 4.30 10.59 3.43
CA THR A 114 4.33 12.05 3.52
C THR A 114 3.69 12.57 4.81
N CYS A 115 2.60 11.95 5.28
CA CYS A 115 2.03 12.23 6.60
C CYS A 115 3.02 11.94 7.73
N ASN A 116 3.66 10.77 7.73
CA ASN A 116 4.63 10.39 8.77
C ASN A 116 5.84 11.34 8.80
N VAL A 117 6.31 11.81 7.63
CA VAL A 117 7.35 12.84 7.56
C VAL A 117 6.80 14.20 8.03
N GLY A 118 5.53 14.50 7.76
CA GLY A 118 4.80 15.65 8.29
C GLY A 118 4.74 15.70 9.81
N ASP A 119 4.53 14.57 10.47
CA ASP A 119 4.46 14.44 11.93
C ASP A 119 5.80 14.74 12.64
N LEU A 120 6.90 14.82 11.88
CA LEU A 120 8.20 15.27 12.39
C LEU A 120 8.32 16.80 12.48
N ARG A 121 7.30 17.55 12.05
CA ARG A 121 7.25 19.01 12.19
C ARG A 121 7.44 19.41 13.65
N GLY A 122 8.31 20.39 13.88
CA GLY A 122 8.66 20.87 15.22
C GLY A 122 9.73 20.03 15.93
N TYR A 123 10.09 18.86 15.38
CA TYR A 123 11.21 18.05 15.88
C TYR A 123 12.42 18.04 14.95
N VAL A 124 12.21 18.36 13.68
CA VAL A 124 13.20 18.37 12.61
C VAL A 124 13.00 19.63 11.78
N GLU A 125 14.10 20.25 11.33
CA GLU A 125 14.06 21.46 10.51
C GLU A 125 13.38 21.21 9.15
N GLU A 126 12.81 22.26 8.58
CA GLU A 126 12.04 22.17 7.34
C GLU A 126 12.91 21.71 6.15
N VAL A 127 14.17 22.13 6.09
CA VAL A 127 15.11 21.69 5.04
C VAL A 127 15.33 20.18 5.10
N VAL A 128 15.52 19.63 6.30
CA VAL A 128 15.72 18.20 6.51
C VAL A 128 14.45 17.42 6.17
N ARG A 129 13.29 17.94 6.56
CA ARG A 129 11.99 17.33 6.25
C ARG A 129 11.72 17.33 4.74
N THR A 130 12.11 18.39 4.04
CA THR A 130 12.07 18.47 2.57
C THR A 130 12.99 17.45 1.94
N SER A 131 14.22 17.29 2.44
CA SER A 131 15.15 16.24 1.99
C SER A 131 14.59 14.84 2.21
N MET A 132 13.91 14.58 3.35
CA MET A 132 13.20 13.31 3.55
C MET A 132 12.15 13.11 2.45
N MET A 133 11.27 14.08 2.21
CA MET A 133 10.24 13.98 1.16
C MET A 133 10.84 13.71 -0.23
N HIS A 134 11.97 14.31 -0.57
CA HIS A 134 12.65 14.10 -1.85
C HIS A 134 13.19 12.68 -2.06
N LEU A 135 13.30 11.85 -1.02
CA LEU A 135 13.67 10.44 -1.18
C LEU A 135 12.60 9.61 -1.90
N ALA A 136 11.33 10.04 -1.85
CA ALA A 136 10.21 9.35 -2.50
C ALA A 136 10.14 9.65 -4.01
N PHE A 137 11.27 9.49 -4.69
CA PHE A 137 11.42 9.73 -6.12
C PHE A 137 11.45 8.42 -6.92
N ALA A 138 10.90 8.47 -8.13
CA ALA A 138 10.72 7.30 -8.99
C ALA A 138 11.85 7.12 -10.01
N GLU A 139 12.61 8.16 -10.34
CA GLU A 139 13.68 8.06 -11.33
C GLU A 139 15.05 8.04 -10.64
N GLU A 140 16.13 7.79 -11.38
CA GLU A 140 17.45 7.81 -10.79
C GLU A 140 17.92 9.23 -10.53
N LEU A 141 18.23 9.55 -9.27
CA LEU A 141 18.85 10.81 -8.92
C LEU A 141 20.34 10.74 -9.22
N PRO A 142 20.96 11.83 -9.74
CA PRO A 142 22.40 11.93 -9.81
C PRO A 142 23.03 11.61 -8.44
N PRO A 143 24.09 10.79 -8.38
CA PRO A 143 24.67 10.35 -7.11
C PRO A 143 25.00 11.50 -6.15
N VAL A 144 25.50 12.62 -6.68
CA VAL A 144 25.81 13.83 -5.92
C VAL A 144 24.58 14.41 -5.20
N ILE A 145 23.41 14.39 -5.86
CA ILE A 145 22.16 14.88 -5.29
C ILE A 145 21.65 13.90 -4.22
N TYR A 146 21.69 12.60 -4.49
CA TYR A 146 21.30 11.58 -3.52
C TYR A 146 22.16 11.66 -2.24
N GLU A 147 23.48 11.73 -2.37
CA GLU A 147 24.39 11.84 -1.23
C GLU A 147 24.17 13.15 -0.46
N SER A 148 23.89 14.26 -1.16
CA SER A 148 23.53 15.54 -0.53
C SER A 148 22.24 15.44 0.31
N ILE A 149 21.21 14.77 -0.21
CA ILE A 149 19.96 14.50 0.53
C ILE A 149 20.24 13.68 1.77
N ILE A 150 20.98 12.58 1.65
CA ILE A 150 21.33 11.71 2.77
C ILE A 150 22.18 12.46 3.81
N ALA A 151 23.15 13.24 3.38
CA ALA A 151 23.98 14.07 4.27
C ALA A 151 23.13 15.10 5.04
N THR A 152 22.19 15.75 4.35
CA THR A 152 21.26 16.70 4.99
C THR A 152 20.43 16.01 6.08
N ILE A 153 19.93 14.80 5.81
CA ILE A 153 19.16 14.03 6.81
C ILE A 153 20.03 13.59 7.98
N ARG A 154 21.26 13.12 7.73
CA ARG A 154 22.20 12.71 8.78
C ARG A 154 22.62 13.86 9.70
N ASN A 155 22.66 15.09 9.18
CA ASN A 155 22.96 16.28 9.95
C ASN A 155 21.72 16.91 10.62
N GLY A 156 20.53 16.38 10.38
CA GLY A 156 19.25 16.93 10.86
C GLY A 156 18.88 16.62 12.32
N GLY A 157 19.88 16.29 13.15
CA GLY A 157 19.69 15.97 14.57
C GLY A 157 19.18 14.55 14.85
N LYS A 158 19.01 14.22 16.14
CA LYS A 158 18.75 12.85 16.62
C LYS A 158 17.53 12.19 15.96
N LYS A 159 16.39 12.90 15.86
CA LYS A 159 15.17 12.34 15.26
C LYS A 159 15.36 12.01 13.77
N ALA A 160 16.07 12.84 13.02
CA ALA A 160 16.33 12.60 11.61
C ALA A 160 17.28 11.41 11.40
N ILE A 161 18.33 11.31 12.22
CA ILE A 161 19.26 10.17 12.24
C ILE A 161 18.53 8.87 12.57
N ASP A 162 17.72 8.87 13.63
CA ASP A 162 16.96 7.68 14.06
C ASP A 162 15.96 7.25 12.96
N TRP A 163 15.30 8.22 12.32
CA TRP A 163 14.43 7.95 11.17
C TRP A 163 15.19 7.32 10.00
N LEU A 164 16.37 7.84 9.63
CA LEU A 164 17.14 7.29 8.53
C LEU A 164 17.65 5.88 8.86
N LYS A 165 18.15 5.66 10.07
CA LYS A 165 18.57 4.34 10.55
C LYS A 165 17.42 3.32 10.52
N ASP A 166 16.20 3.73 10.86
CA ASP A 166 15.02 2.87 10.70
C ASP A 166 14.81 2.45 9.23
N LYS A 167 15.01 3.36 8.26
CA LYS A 167 14.85 3.06 6.83
C LYS A 167 15.98 2.22 6.24
N GLU A 168 17.19 2.39 6.74
CA GLU A 168 18.38 1.60 6.38
C GLU A 168 18.38 0.21 7.05
N SER A 169 17.58 0.03 8.12
CA SER A 169 17.52 -1.24 8.86
C SER A 169 16.98 -2.42 8.04
N ALA A 170 17.26 -3.64 8.51
CA ALA A 170 16.78 -4.90 7.93
C ALA A 170 17.09 -5.04 6.43
N ASP A 171 18.34 -4.76 6.03
CA ASP A 171 18.81 -4.78 4.63
C ASP A 171 18.18 -3.66 3.76
N GLY A 172 17.74 -2.56 4.38
CA GLY A 172 17.29 -1.37 3.66
C GLY A 172 16.01 -1.56 2.83
N TRP A 173 15.20 -2.57 3.14
CA TRP A 173 13.95 -2.84 2.40
C TRP A 173 13.00 -1.63 2.43
N ALA A 174 12.97 -0.90 3.54
CA ALA A 174 12.09 0.25 3.70
C ALA A 174 12.52 1.38 2.76
N LEU A 175 13.82 1.63 2.63
CA LEU A 175 14.34 2.59 1.66
C LEU A 175 14.06 2.17 0.21
N ALA A 176 14.22 0.88 -0.11
CA ALA A 176 13.87 0.31 -1.42
C ALA A 176 12.37 0.41 -1.74
N ALA A 177 11.52 0.46 -0.72
CA ALA A 177 10.08 0.64 -0.88
C ALA A 177 9.66 2.12 -0.97
N ILE A 178 10.54 3.06 -0.60
CA ILE A 178 10.32 4.51 -0.74
C ILE A 178 10.90 5.03 -2.07
N CYS A 179 12.10 4.57 -2.42
CA CYS A 179 12.93 5.10 -3.51
C CYS A 179 13.14 4.04 -4.59
N HIS A 180 12.65 4.29 -5.80
CA HIS A 180 12.72 3.31 -6.90
C HIS A 180 14.15 2.88 -7.26
N PRO A 181 15.16 3.77 -7.34
CA PRO A 181 16.54 3.36 -7.60
C PRO A 181 17.12 2.34 -6.61
N LYS A 182 16.59 2.28 -5.38
CA LYS A 182 16.95 1.24 -4.39
C LYS A 182 16.01 0.03 -4.47
N SER A 183 14.86 0.19 -5.08
CA SER A 183 13.92 -0.89 -5.42
C SER A 183 14.48 -1.78 -6.52
N LYS A 184 13.95 -2.99 -6.55
CA LYS A 184 14.16 -3.95 -7.64
C LYS A 184 12.89 -4.17 -8.47
N ILE A 185 11.82 -3.46 -8.14
CA ILE A 185 10.60 -3.42 -8.97
C ILE A 185 10.94 -2.75 -10.31
N PRO A 186 10.57 -3.33 -11.47
CA PRO A 186 10.75 -2.68 -12.76
C PRO A 186 10.08 -1.30 -12.83
N LEU A 187 10.73 -0.32 -13.45
CA LEU A 187 10.28 1.08 -13.43
C LEU A 187 8.85 1.26 -13.97
N HIS A 188 8.47 0.55 -15.02
CA HIS A 188 7.11 0.61 -15.58
C HIS A 188 6.07 0.08 -14.60
N ILE A 189 6.39 -0.98 -13.84
CA ILE A 189 5.52 -1.51 -12.77
C ILE A 189 5.45 -0.52 -11.61
N TRP A 190 6.58 0.07 -11.21
CA TRP A 190 6.61 1.07 -10.13
C TRP A 190 5.75 2.30 -10.46
N LYS A 191 5.87 2.82 -11.69
CA LYS A 191 5.09 3.97 -12.17
C LYS A 191 3.59 3.63 -12.31
N ALA A 192 3.25 2.40 -12.69
CA ALA A 192 1.87 1.92 -12.78
C ALA A 192 1.22 1.58 -11.43
N ALA A 193 2.03 1.24 -10.42
CA ALA A 193 1.53 0.88 -9.11
C ALA A 193 0.77 2.05 -8.46
N PRO A 194 -0.30 1.78 -7.69
CA PRO A 194 -0.99 2.81 -6.93
C PRO A 194 -0.02 3.53 -5.99
N SER A 195 0.04 4.86 -6.07
CA SER A 195 0.89 5.66 -5.18
C SER A 195 0.26 5.86 -3.80
N THR A 196 -1.04 5.60 -3.66
CA THR A 196 -1.78 5.81 -2.41
C THR A 196 -2.60 4.57 -2.05
N SER A 197 -2.82 4.37 -0.76
CA SER A 197 -3.76 3.38 -0.23
C SER A 197 -5.17 3.97 -0.07
N ASN A 198 -5.51 5.06 -0.77
CA ASN A 198 -6.79 5.76 -0.58
C ASN A 198 -8.01 4.83 -0.72
N GLY A 199 -7.95 3.82 -1.60
CA GLY A 199 -9.01 2.80 -1.70
C GLY A 199 -9.13 1.96 -0.43
N ASN A 200 -8.00 1.50 0.10
CA ASN A 200 -7.95 0.77 1.37
C ASN A 200 -8.38 1.65 2.56
N GLU A 201 -7.93 2.91 2.61
CA GLU A 201 -8.32 3.87 3.65
C GLU A 201 -9.81 4.20 3.60
N GLN A 202 -10.39 4.34 2.41
CA GLN A 202 -11.83 4.49 2.24
C GLN A 202 -12.57 3.24 2.72
N ALA A 203 -12.08 2.04 2.40
CA ALA A 203 -12.65 0.80 2.91
C ALA A 203 -12.58 0.72 4.45
N HIS A 204 -11.47 1.12 5.05
CA HIS A 204 -11.33 1.25 6.51
C HIS A 204 -12.32 2.28 7.09
N ARG A 205 -12.40 3.47 6.49
CA ARG A 205 -13.32 4.53 6.94
C ARG A 205 -14.78 4.09 6.85
N ASN A 206 -15.16 3.42 5.77
CA ASN A 206 -16.53 2.95 5.56
C ASN A 206 -16.98 1.98 6.65
N VAL A 207 -16.09 1.06 7.09
CA VAL A 207 -16.38 0.18 8.23
C VAL A 207 -16.47 0.95 9.54
N ASN A 208 -15.56 1.88 9.78
CA ASN A 208 -15.56 2.64 11.02
C ASN A 208 -16.75 3.59 11.17
N ARG A 209 -17.57 3.80 10.12
CA ARG A 209 -18.82 4.59 10.21
C ARG A 209 -19.84 3.95 11.15
N ASP A 210 -19.84 2.62 11.24
CA ASP A 210 -20.73 1.87 12.12
C ASP A 210 -20.19 1.77 13.56
N GLY A 211 -19.05 2.42 13.84
CA GLY A 211 -18.44 2.52 15.16
C GLY A 211 -17.03 1.93 15.22
N THR A 212 -16.27 2.34 16.25
CA THR A 212 -14.99 1.71 16.62
C THR A 212 -15.15 1.03 17.98
N LYS A 213 -14.29 0.05 18.31
CA LYS A 213 -14.33 -0.73 19.57
C LYS A 213 -15.57 -1.64 19.71
N LEU A 214 -16.02 -2.19 18.60
CA LEU A 214 -17.11 -3.17 18.57
C LEU A 214 -16.65 -4.53 19.13
N SER A 215 -17.60 -5.34 19.62
CA SER A 215 -17.33 -6.75 19.88
C SER A 215 -16.95 -7.45 18.57
N LEU A 216 -16.18 -8.54 18.65
CA LEU A 216 -15.77 -9.28 17.45
C LEU A 216 -16.98 -9.71 16.61
N LEU A 217 -18.05 -10.18 17.27
CA LEU A 217 -19.29 -10.55 16.59
C LEU A 217 -19.91 -9.36 15.84
N ALA A 218 -20.06 -8.22 16.51
CA ALA A 218 -20.64 -7.03 15.89
C ALA A 218 -19.78 -6.54 14.72
N ALA A 219 -18.46 -6.50 14.89
CA ALA A 219 -17.54 -6.12 13.82
C ALA A 219 -17.65 -7.05 12.61
N THR A 220 -17.75 -8.36 12.82
CA THR A 220 -17.96 -9.33 11.73
C THR A 220 -19.27 -9.10 11.00
N MET A 221 -20.39 -8.98 11.71
CA MET A 221 -21.71 -8.79 11.10
C MET A 221 -21.81 -7.47 10.32
N PHE A 222 -21.30 -6.36 10.86
CA PHE A 222 -21.28 -5.09 10.14
C PHE A 222 -20.35 -5.11 8.93
N GLY A 223 -19.17 -5.74 9.09
CA GLY A 223 -18.22 -5.94 8.01
C GLY A 223 -18.84 -6.71 6.83
N GLU A 224 -19.49 -7.84 7.12
CA GLU A 224 -20.20 -8.66 6.13
C GLU A 224 -21.29 -7.85 5.41
N GLY A 225 -22.08 -7.06 6.15
CA GLY A 225 -23.10 -6.19 5.55
C GLY A 225 -22.52 -5.14 4.60
N ILE A 226 -21.33 -4.60 4.90
CA ILE A 226 -20.63 -3.65 4.00
C ILE A 226 -20.12 -4.38 2.76
N ASP A 227 -19.49 -5.54 2.95
CA ASP A 227 -18.91 -6.33 1.86
C ASP A 227 -20.01 -6.76 0.87
N PHE A 228 -21.15 -7.21 1.38
CA PHE A 228 -22.32 -7.57 0.55
C PHE A 228 -22.86 -6.38 -0.25
N ARG A 229 -22.93 -5.18 0.36
CA ARG A 229 -23.34 -3.96 -0.36
C ARG A 229 -22.36 -3.56 -1.46
N GLN A 230 -21.05 -3.73 -1.22
CA GLN A 230 -20.02 -3.46 -2.23
C GLN A 230 -20.12 -4.45 -3.40
N LEU A 231 -20.26 -5.74 -3.11
CA LEU A 231 -20.44 -6.78 -4.13
C LEU A 231 -21.70 -6.57 -4.97
N ASN A 232 -22.83 -6.25 -4.33
CA ASN A 232 -24.07 -5.92 -5.05
C ASN A 232 -23.90 -4.68 -5.94
N GLY A 233 -23.15 -3.67 -5.48
CA GLY A 233 -22.83 -2.51 -6.31
C GLY A 233 -22.02 -2.84 -7.55
N ILE A 234 -21.05 -3.76 -7.41
CA ILE A 234 -20.26 -4.25 -8.54
C ILE A 234 -21.16 -5.05 -9.49
N ASP A 235 -22.03 -5.92 -8.98
CA ASP A 235 -22.96 -6.69 -9.80
C ASP A 235 -23.93 -5.79 -10.60
N ILE A 236 -24.49 -4.76 -9.97
CA ILE A 236 -25.35 -3.75 -10.63
C ILE A 236 -24.57 -3.01 -11.71
N LEU A 237 -23.33 -2.60 -11.44
CA LEU A 237 -22.47 -1.94 -12.42
C LEU A 237 -22.20 -2.85 -13.62
N LEU A 238 -21.84 -4.11 -13.38
CA LEU A 238 -21.54 -5.07 -14.44
C LEU A 238 -22.78 -5.42 -15.29
N LYS A 239 -23.95 -5.54 -14.66
CA LYS A 239 -25.20 -5.91 -15.35
C LYS A 239 -25.87 -4.74 -16.07
N HIS A 240 -25.82 -3.54 -15.48
CA HIS A 240 -26.64 -2.41 -15.92
C HIS A 240 -25.83 -1.16 -16.30
N GLY A 241 -24.52 -1.14 -16.04
CA GLY A 241 -23.68 0.05 -16.24
C GLY A 241 -23.95 1.18 -15.24
N ILE A 242 -24.72 0.91 -14.18
CA ILE A 242 -25.14 1.92 -13.19
C ILE A 242 -24.16 1.88 -12.01
N HIS A 243 -23.59 3.03 -11.66
CA HIS A 243 -22.76 3.13 -10.47
C HIS A 243 -23.64 3.40 -9.24
N ASN A 244 -23.33 2.75 -8.12
CA ASN A 244 -23.93 3.13 -6.82
C ASN A 244 -23.60 4.59 -6.41
N HIS A 245 -22.57 5.18 -7.03
CA HIS A 245 -22.19 6.59 -6.87
C HIS A 245 -22.79 7.52 -7.94
N ASP A 246 -23.73 7.06 -8.77
CA ASP A 246 -24.53 7.92 -9.64
C ASP A 246 -25.51 8.78 -8.81
N GLN A 247 -24.96 9.63 -7.96
CA GLN A 247 -25.59 10.90 -7.70
C GLN A 247 -25.58 11.65 -9.02
N VAL A 248 -26.72 11.69 -9.70
CA VAL A 248 -26.95 12.51 -10.89
C VAL A 248 -26.24 13.85 -10.70
N GLN A 249 -25.22 14.10 -11.53
CA GLN A 249 -24.44 15.34 -11.57
C GLN A 249 -25.29 16.47 -12.19
N SER A 250 -26.47 16.70 -11.63
CA SER A 250 -27.36 17.76 -12.07
C SER A 250 -26.68 19.10 -11.84
N HIS A 251 -26.98 20.05 -12.72
CA HIS A 251 -26.50 21.44 -12.60
C HIS A 251 -26.79 22.01 -11.19
N PHE A 252 -27.93 21.61 -10.63
CA PHE A 252 -28.38 21.97 -9.28
C PHE A 252 -27.42 21.47 -8.18
N ARG A 253 -26.99 20.20 -8.21
CA ARG A 253 -26.07 19.66 -7.20
C ARG A 253 -24.66 20.24 -7.31
N ARG A 254 -24.20 20.53 -8.53
CA ARG A 254 -22.92 21.23 -8.75
C ARG A 254 -22.95 22.65 -8.17
N ALA A 255 -24.03 23.39 -8.41
CA ALA A 255 -24.25 24.71 -7.82
C ALA A 255 -24.31 24.66 -6.28
N ALA A 256 -25.05 23.69 -5.71
CA ALA A 256 -25.13 23.53 -4.26
C ALA A 256 -23.77 23.24 -3.60
N ARG A 257 -22.95 22.35 -4.20
CA ARG A 257 -21.59 22.07 -3.70
C ARG A 257 -20.62 23.23 -3.89
N ALA A 258 -20.83 24.09 -4.87
CA ALA A 258 -20.03 25.31 -5.05
C ALA A 258 -20.37 26.33 -3.95
N LEU A 259 -21.66 26.50 -3.64
CA LEU A 259 -22.14 27.38 -2.57
C LEU A 259 -21.62 26.95 -1.19
N ILE A 260 -21.71 25.65 -0.86
CA ILE A 260 -21.19 25.12 0.40
C ILE A 260 -19.67 25.36 0.54
N ARG A 261 -18.91 25.14 -0.54
CA ARG A 261 -17.47 25.39 -0.55
C ARG A 261 -17.12 26.87 -0.42
N SER A 262 -17.87 27.76 -1.08
CA SER A 262 -17.67 29.21 -0.91
C SER A 262 -17.97 29.68 0.51
N GLU A 263 -18.99 29.10 1.14
CA GLU A 263 -19.37 29.44 2.52
C GLU A 263 -18.34 28.91 3.53
N GLU A 264 -17.85 27.68 3.38
CA GLU A 264 -16.76 27.14 4.21
C GLU A 264 -15.47 27.96 4.08
N ASN A 265 -15.14 28.41 2.87
CA ASN A 265 -13.97 29.27 2.66
C ASN A 265 -14.15 30.65 3.30
N TYR A 266 -15.35 31.23 3.19
CA TYR A 266 -15.66 32.51 3.83
C TYR A 266 -15.63 32.44 5.36
N ARG A 267 -16.01 31.29 5.95
CA ARG A 267 -15.92 31.08 7.41
C ARG A 267 -14.50 30.79 7.91
N ARG A 268 -13.54 30.52 7.03
CA ARG A 268 -12.14 30.23 7.37
C ARG A 268 -11.21 31.44 7.23
N THR A 269 -11.68 32.50 6.58
CA THR A 269 -11.06 33.83 6.56
C THR A 269 -11.61 34.69 7.69
#